data_AF-A0A535Y460-F1
#
_entry.id   AF-A0A535Y460-F1
#
_cell.length_a   1.000
_cell.length_b   1.000
_cell.length_c   1.000
_cell.angle_alpha   90.00
_cell.angle_beta   90.00
_cell.angle_gamma   90.00
#
_symmetry.space_group_name_H-M   'P 1'
#
loop_
_entity.id
_entity.type
_entity.pdbx_description
1 polymer ?
#
loop_
_entity_poly.entity_id
_entity_poly.type
_entity_poly.pdbx_seq_one_letter_code
_entity_poly.pdbx_strand_id
1 'polypeptide(L)' 'MTRFIIRRILWLVPVLLFVSLITFTLMHITPGGPWDQEKPVAAQVVANLNAKYSLDKPAWQQYLIYMGNVLHGDLGPS' A
#
# COMPACT_ATOMS: atom_id res chain seq x y z
N MET A 1 12.08 30.11 13.60
CA MET A 1 11.62 29.47 12.36
C MET A 1 11.78 27.94 12.37
N THR A 2 12.95 27.39 12.72
CA THR A 2 13.20 25.92 12.75
C THR A 2 12.21 25.12 13.60
N ARG A 3 11.89 25.59 14.82
CA ARG A 3 10.90 24.93 15.71
C ARG A 3 9.48 24.87 15.09
N PHE A 4 9.11 25.88 14.31
CA PHE A 4 7.83 25.91 13.59
C PHE A 4 7.81 24.91 12.43
N ILE A 5 8.92 24.82 11.67
CA ILE A 5 9.06 23.85 10.57
C ILE A 5 9.01 22.41 11.10
N ILE A 6 9.76 22.09 12.16
CA ILE A 6 9.76 20.75 12.78
C ILE A 6 8.36 20.39 13.26
N ARG A 7 7.68 21.32 13.97
CA ARG A 7 6.31 21.08 14.42
C ARG A 7 5.35 20.85 13.26
N ARG A 8 5.51 21.58 12.14
CA ARG A 8 4.69 21.41 10.93
C ARG A 8 4.93 20.04 10.28
N ILE A 9 6.17 19.60 10.17
CA ILE A 9 6.51 18.27 9.63
C ILE A 9 5.95 17.17 10.53
N LEU A 10 6.07 17.30 11.86
CA LEU A 10 5.51 16.35 12.81
C LEU A 10 3.98 16.24 12.71
N TRP A 11 3.28 17.33 12.37
CA TRP A 11 1.83 17.30 12.11
C TRP A 11 1.48 16.69 10.75
N LEU A 12 2.37 16.75 9.76
CA LEU A 12 2.14 16.14 8.45
C LEU A 12 2.19 14.61 8.52
N VAL A 13 3.09 14.04 9.32
CA VAL A 13 3.24 12.58 9.47
C VAL A 13 1.90 11.89 9.82
N PRO A 14 1.16 12.25 10.87
CA PRO A 14 -0.11 11.60 11.20
C PRO A 14 -1.18 11.85 10.14
N VAL A 15 -1.19 13.01 9.49
CA VAL A 15 -2.14 13.30 8.39
C VAL A 15 -1.89 12.37 7.21
N LEU A 16 -0.63 12.24 6.79
CA LEU A 16 -0.25 11.33 5.70
C LEU A 16 -0.56 9.88 6.05
N LEU A 17 -0.28 9.45 7.28
CA LEU A 17 -0.62 8.10 7.77
C LEU A 17 -2.13 7.85 7.74
N PHE A 18 -2.94 8.85 8.11
CA PHE A 18 -4.38 8.72 8.10
C PHE A 18 -4.93 8.61 6.68
N VAL A 19 -4.45 9.47 5.77
CA VAL A 19 -4.81 9.43 4.35
C VAL A 19 -4.36 8.12 3.70
N SER A 20 -3.14 7.64 3.97
CA SER A 20 -2.65 6.37 3.44
C SER A 20 -3.46 5.18 3.96
N LEU A 21 -3.85 5.20 5.24
CA LEU A 21 -4.68 4.14 5.81
C LEU A 21 -6.08 4.11 5.17
N ILE A 22 -6.70 5.28 4.97
CA ILE A 22 -8.00 5.40 4.30
C ILE A 22 -7.91 4.90 2.86
N THR A 23 -6.93 5.37 2.10
CA THR A 23 -6.75 4.99 0.69
C THR A 23 -6.45 3.50 0.55
N PHE A 24 -5.59 2.94 1.40
CA PHE A 24 -5.30 1.51 1.45
C PHE A 24 -6.57 0.69 1.74
N THR A 25 -7.34 1.10 2.74
CA THR A 25 -8.58 0.39 3.13
C THR A 25 -9.63 0.47 2.03
N LEU A 26 -9.76 1.63 1.38
CA LEU A 26 -10.69 1.84 0.27
C LEU A 26 -10.33 0.96 -0.93
N MET A 27 -9.05 0.84 -1.28
CA MET A 27 -8.60 -0.11 -2.30
C MET A 27 -8.89 -1.56 -1.92
N HIS A 28 -8.72 -1.94 -0.65
CA HIS A 28 -8.93 -3.30 -0.19
C HIS A 28 -10.42 -3.72 -0.15
N ILE A 29 -11.32 -2.76 0.05
CA ILE A 29 -12.78 -2.99 0.05
C ILE A 29 -13.35 -2.94 -1.37
N THR A 30 -12.65 -2.29 -2.31
CA THR A 30 -13.14 -2.15 -3.68
C THR A 30 -13.23 -3.53 -4.33
N PRO A 31 -14.41 -3.92 -4.87
CA PRO A 31 -14.57 -5.19 -5.57
C PRO A 31 -13.81 -5.13 -6.90
N GLY A 32 -12.91 -6.09 -7.11
CA GLY A 32 -12.01 -6.17 -8.26
C GLY A 32 -10.57 -6.37 -7.79
N GLY A 33 -10.06 -7.59 -7.92
CA GLY A 33 -8.68 -7.90 -7.58
C GLY A 33 -7.70 -7.32 -8.61
N PRO A 34 -6.43 -7.09 -8.24
CA PRO A 34 -5.39 -6.62 -9.17
C PRO A 34 -5.17 -7.53 -10.38
N TRP A 35 -5.70 -8.75 -10.34
CA TRP A 35 -5.60 -9.77 -11.38
C TRP A 35 -6.94 -10.14 -12.03
N ASP A 36 -8.03 -9.47 -11.65
CA ASP A 36 -9.34 -9.64 -12.29
C ASP A 36 -9.32 -8.94 -13.65
N GLN A 37 -8.70 -9.59 -14.63
CA GLN A 37 -8.65 -9.14 -16.01
C GLN A 37 -9.61 -9.93 -16.89
N GLU A 38 -10.06 -9.32 -18.00
CA GLU A 38 -10.91 -9.96 -19.01
C GLU A 38 -10.30 -11.25 -19.58
N LYS A 39 -8.97 -11.39 -19.53
CA LYS A 39 -8.28 -12.65 -19.80
C LYS A 39 -7.92 -13.35 -18.48
N PRO A 40 -8.47 -14.54 -18.21
CA PRO A 40 -8.15 -15.27 -17.01
C PRO A 40 -6.66 -15.63 -16.99
N VAL A 41 -5.95 -15.07 -16.02
CA VAL A 41 -4.57 -15.44 -15.72
C VAL A 41 -4.59 -16.83 -15.09
N ALA A 42 -3.69 -17.72 -15.49
CA ALA A 42 -3.62 -19.06 -14.92
C ALA A 42 -3.49 -18.98 -13.38
N ALA A 43 -4.27 -19.77 -12.64
CA ALA A 43 -4.32 -19.70 -11.17
C ALA A 43 -2.93 -19.83 -10.51
N GLN A 44 -2.04 -20.63 -11.12
CA GLN A 44 -0.64 -20.78 -10.70
C GLN A 44 0.14 -19.44 -10.78
N VAL A 45 -0.09 -18.67 -11.84
CA VAL A 45 0.56 -17.38 -12.06
C VAL A 45 0.01 -16.35 -11.07
N VAL A 46 -1.31 -16.34 -10.84
CA VAL A 46 -1.93 -15.48 -9.82
C VAL A 46 -1.37 -15.76 -8.42
N ALA A 47 -1.21 -17.03 -8.04
CA ALA A 47 -0.63 -17.40 -6.75
C ALA A 47 0.82 -16.92 -6.60
N ASN A 48 1.64 -17.09 -7.64
CA ASN A 48 3.03 -16.62 -7.65
C ASN A 48 3.12 -15.09 -7.59
N LEU A 49 2.22 -14.39 -8.29
CA LEU A 49 2.14 -12.93 -8.25
C LEU A 49 1.68 -12.43 -6.87
N ASN A 50 0.68 -13.08 -6.26
CA ASN A 50 0.24 -12.75 -4.92
C ASN A 50 1.38 -12.89 -3.91
N ALA A 51 2.12 -13.99 -3.96
CA ALA A 51 3.30 -14.18 -3.10
C ALA A 51 4.40 -13.14 -3.35
N LYS A 52 4.65 -12.80 -4.63
CA LYS A 52 5.66 -11.79 -5.00
C LYS A 52 5.29 -10.39 -4.49
N TYR A 53 4.02 -10.01 -4.59
CA TYR A 53 3.53 -8.70 -4.16
C TYR A 53 3.02 -8.68 -2.72
N SER A 54 3.21 -9.78 -1.96
CA SER A 54 2.72 -9.93 -0.59
C SER A 54 1.20 -9.79 -0.44
N LEU A 55 0.45 -9.98 -1.53
CA LEU A 55 -1.02 -9.94 -1.54
C LEU A 55 -1.63 -11.19 -0.88
N ASP A 56 -0.82 -12.21 -0.61
CA ASP A 56 -1.17 -13.40 0.17
C ASP A 56 -1.20 -13.16 1.69
N LYS A 57 -0.63 -12.04 2.16
CA LYS A 57 -0.51 -11.72 3.58
C LYS A 57 -1.77 -11.02 4.14
N PRO A 58 -1.99 -11.05 5.47
CA PRO A 58 -3.05 -10.26 6.11
C PRO A 58 -2.94 -8.76 5.81
N ALA A 59 -4.08 -8.05 5.76
CA ALA A 59 -4.15 -6.62 5.40
C ALA A 59 -3.22 -5.72 6.23
N TRP A 60 -3.04 -6.01 7.53
CA TRP A 60 -2.12 -5.25 8.38
C TRP A 60 -0.64 -5.44 7.98
N GLN A 61 -0.25 -6.63 7.53
CA GLN A 61 1.11 -6.89 7.02
C GLN A 61 1.33 -6.21 5.68
N GLN A 62 0.33 -6.26 4.79
CA GLN A 62 0.38 -5.55 3.51
C GLN A 62 0.57 -4.04 3.71
N TYR A 63 -0.14 -3.45 4.67
CA TYR A 63 0.01 -2.03 5.01
C TYR A 63 1.40 -1.70 5.56
N LEU A 64 1.97 -2.55 6.43
CA LEU A 64 3.33 -2.36 6.94
C LEU A 64 4.39 -2.45 5.85
N ILE A 65 4.26 -3.40 4.93
CA ILE A 65 5.16 -3.56 3.78
C ILE A 65 5.05 -2.34 2.86
N TYR A 66 3.82 -1.92 2.53
CA TYR A 66 3.57 -0.71 1.76
C TYR A 66 4.19 0.54 2.41
N MET A 67 3.99 0.74 3.71
CA MET A 67 4.57 1.87 4.44
C MET A 67 6.10 1.81 4.46
N GLY A 68 6.67 0.61 4.62
CA GLY A 68 8.12 0.39 4.57
C GLY A 68 8.70 0.79 3.21
N ASN A 69 8.05 0.39 2.12
CA ASN A 69 8.45 0.75 0.76
C ASN A 69 8.36 2.27 0.54
N VAL A 70 7.24 2.90 0.92
CA VAL A 70 7.04 4.36 0.80
C VAL A 70 8.10 5.14 1.57
N LEU A 71 8.48 4.69 2.77
CA LEU A 71 9.56 5.32 3.56
C LEU A 71 10.94 5.17 2.90
N HIS A 72 11.15 4.13 2.09
CA HIS A 72 12.36 3.96 1.27
C HIS A 72 12.28 4.66 -0.09
N GLY A 73 11.16 5.34 -0.39
CA GLY A 73 10.91 6.00 -1.68
C GLY A 73 10.46 5.05 -2.79
N ASP A 74 10.16 3.79 -2.45
CA ASP A 74 9.60 2.81 -3.38
C ASP A 74 8.06 2.93 -3.37
N LEU A 75 7.52 3.47 -4.45
CA LEU A 75 6.08 3.66 -4.65
C LEU A 75 5.43 2.47 -5.38
N GLY A 76 6.17 1.37 -5.55
CA GLY A 76 5.78 0.23 -6.35
C GLY A 76 6.30 0.32 -7.79
N PRO A 77 6.16 -0.78 -8.55
CA PRO A 77 6.51 -0.81 -9.96
C PRO A 77 5.58 0.12 -10.76
N SER A 78 6.16 0.89 -11.68
CA SER A 78 5.43 1.70 -12.68
C SER A 78 5.12 0.90 -13.93
#